data_AF-A0A927M8E9-F1
#
_entry.id   AF-A0A927M8E9-F1
#
_cell.length_a   1.000
_cell.length_b   1.000
_cell.length_c   1.000
_cell.angle_alpha   90.00
_cell.angle_beta   90.00
_cell.angle_gamma   90.00
#
_symmetry.space_group_name_H-M   'P 1'
#
loop_
_entity.id
_entity.type
_entity.pdbx_description
1 polymer ?
#
loop_
_entity_poly.entity_id
_entity_poly.type
_entity_poly.pdbx_seq_one_letter_code
_entity_poly.pdbx_strand_id
1 'polypeptide(L)'
;MLRRPLGHFAERSLAGFAVVAGTGVGFGILLMLVRFHWEPLYRADHETAAWFNELVSSYDGLVTVLQAVSSLGGRPIMMWLVTIAVVGLLIRRQGRLAFYLIVTGVGALMLDPSLKALVGRLRPVVDIPVASAPGNSFPSGHALGSIVAYGALLLVFLPAMQRRWRRPAIGIFVAVVLAVGVTRVALGVHYVSDVLAGWLLGLAWLGVTAYAFRLWRRERGRPARPLGEGLEPEAGREIAPAPAEEHVLPHPRAAVAEVLTGWVLVFGALYAFGMLVSYYVDGSFVDTLDHRVPEWFAAHRSDLLNDVSYWASKAGDTHAILLVSLVFCPLALAFWRRWRPVLFLALTMFGELTLFLASARAVDRPRPEVPHLDGPLPTASFPSGHIAATMCLWAAIALLVMPRTDRWWRWLTVVAAVVMPLAVAASRMYRGMHHPSDFAGAMLLTIAWIGVLWLVLRPNEELRADDGRRADTGSQEEATDPTSPERTTPQRPAELDQLDDELARAARSD
;
A
#
# COMPACT_ATOMS: atom_id res chain seq x y z
N MET A 1 -9.33 -21.01 -34.15
CA MET A 1 -8.97 -19.56 -34.04
C MET A 1 -9.33 -18.94 -32.67
N LEU A 2 -9.32 -19.69 -31.56
CA LEU A 2 -9.78 -19.22 -30.23
C LEU A 2 -8.65 -19.22 -29.19
N ARG A 3 -7.64 -18.36 -29.38
CA ARG A 3 -6.61 -18.05 -28.35
C ARG A 3 -6.28 -16.56 -28.34
N ARG A 4 -7.20 -15.67 -27.94
CA ARG A 4 -6.93 -14.20 -27.82
C ARG A 4 -7.66 -13.37 -26.73
N PRO A 5 -8.26 -13.89 -25.64
CA PRO A 5 -8.73 -13.01 -24.56
C PRO A 5 -7.61 -12.62 -23.57
N LEU A 6 -6.66 -13.52 -23.28
CA LEU A 6 -5.62 -13.30 -22.25
C LEU A 6 -4.52 -12.30 -22.68
N GLY A 7 -4.16 -12.27 -23.97
CA GLY A 7 -3.15 -11.34 -24.50
C GLY A 7 -3.52 -9.87 -24.28
N HIS A 8 -4.77 -9.51 -24.60
CA HIS A 8 -5.26 -8.14 -24.42
C HIS A 8 -5.31 -7.70 -22.94
N PHE A 9 -5.45 -8.63 -21.99
CA PHE A 9 -5.50 -8.30 -20.57
C PHE A 9 -4.11 -8.07 -19.98
N ALA A 10 -3.16 -8.96 -20.29
CA ALA A 10 -1.76 -8.80 -19.89
C ALA A 10 -1.15 -7.54 -20.53
N GLU A 11 -1.43 -7.29 -21.81
CA GLU A 11 -1.02 -6.08 -22.52
C GLU A 11 -1.59 -4.81 -21.88
N ARG A 12 -2.86 -4.81 -21.47
CA ARG A 12 -3.48 -3.66 -20.80
C ARG A 12 -2.93 -3.41 -19.39
N SER A 13 -2.58 -4.47 -18.66
CA SER A 13 -1.93 -4.33 -17.35
C SER A 13 -0.48 -3.88 -17.48
N LEU A 14 0.24 -4.35 -18.50
CA LEU A 14 1.62 -3.98 -18.79
C LEU A 14 1.71 -2.53 -19.28
N ALA A 15 0.84 -2.12 -20.20
CA ALA A 15 0.78 -0.74 -20.69
C ALA A 15 0.43 0.22 -19.54
N GLY A 16 -0.50 -0.16 -18.67
CA GLY A 16 -0.82 0.62 -17.46
C GLY A 16 0.39 0.78 -16.54
N PHE A 17 1.10 -0.31 -16.24
CA PHE A 17 2.31 -0.27 -15.42
C PHE A 17 3.42 0.55 -16.07
N ALA A 18 3.67 0.39 -17.37
CA ALA A 18 4.69 1.12 -18.11
C ALA A 18 4.40 2.64 -18.11
N VAL A 19 3.13 3.05 -18.21
CA VAL A 19 2.74 4.46 -18.10
C VAL A 19 3.01 4.99 -16.69
N VAL A 20 2.67 4.26 -15.63
CA VAL A 20 2.93 4.67 -14.25
C VAL A 20 4.43 4.73 -13.94
N ALA A 21 5.19 3.71 -14.36
CA ALA A 21 6.64 3.70 -14.22
C ALA A 21 7.28 4.85 -15.03
N GLY A 22 6.85 5.07 -16.27
CA GLY A 22 7.34 6.13 -17.14
C GLY A 22 7.06 7.53 -16.59
N THR A 23 5.86 7.75 -16.03
CA THR A 23 5.52 9.04 -15.37
C THR A 23 6.34 9.25 -14.10
N GLY A 24 6.57 8.21 -13.30
CA GLY A 24 7.47 8.27 -12.13
C GLY A 24 8.93 8.55 -12.50
N VAL A 25 9.46 7.87 -13.51
CA VAL A 25 10.82 8.11 -14.04
C VAL A 25 10.94 9.52 -14.62
N GLY A 26 9.97 9.96 -15.41
CA GLY A 26 9.93 11.32 -15.95
C GLY A 26 9.92 12.37 -14.84
N PHE A 27 9.13 12.17 -13.78
CA PHE A 27 9.16 13.03 -12.60
C PHE A 27 10.53 13.03 -11.92
N GLY A 28 11.15 11.85 -11.73
CA GLY A 28 12.47 11.73 -11.13
C GLY A 28 13.57 12.44 -11.92
N ILE A 29 13.57 12.31 -13.25
CA ILE A 29 14.49 13.02 -14.14
C ILE A 29 14.29 14.53 -13.99
N LEU A 30 13.04 15.00 -14.09
CA LEU A 30 12.74 16.43 -13.98
C LEU A 30 13.13 17.00 -12.62
N LEU A 31 12.87 16.25 -11.54
CA LEU A 31 13.31 16.57 -10.19
C LEU A 31 14.83 16.72 -10.10
N MET A 32 15.60 15.80 -10.70
CA MET A 32 17.07 15.91 -10.73
C MET A 32 17.54 17.10 -11.56
N LEU A 33 16.95 17.35 -12.73
CA LEU A 33 17.31 18.51 -13.57
C LEU A 33 17.07 19.83 -12.85
N VAL A 34 15.96 19.94 -12.12
CA VAL A 34 15.65 21.11 -11.28
C VAL A 34 16.61 21.21 -10.09
N ARG A 35 16.86 20.09 -9.40
CA ARG A 35 17.72 20.07 -8.19
C ARG A 35 19.18 20.40 -8.50
N PHE A 36 19.68 20.02 -9.67
CA PHE A 36 21.04 20.30 -10.11
C PHE A 36 21.15 21.56 -10.98
N HIS A 37 20.09 22.35 -11.10
CA HIS A 37 20.06 23.60 -11.87
C HIS A 37 20.59 23.40 -13.30
N TRP A 38 20.09 22.41 -14.02
CA TRP A 38 20.52 22.17 -15.40
C TRP A 38 20.19 23.38 -16.28
N GLU A 39 21.24 24.05 -16.75
CA GLU A 39 21.19 25.39 -17.34
C GLU A 39 20.14 25.57 -18.45
N PRO A 40 19.98 24.64 -19.42
CA PRO A 40 18.97 24.79 -20.47
C PRO A 40 17.53 24.84 -19.93
N LEU A 41 17.21 23.99 -18.95
CA LEU A 41 15.89 23.97 -18.33
C LEU A 41 15.68 25.23 -17.47
N TYR A 42 16.71 25.62 -16.72
CA TYR A 42 16.67 26.79 -15.86
C TYR A 42 16.40 28.07 -16.68
N ARG A 43 17.11 28.28 -17.80
CA ARG A 43 16.89 29.43 -18.70
C ARG A 43 15.49 29.40 -19.31
N ALA A 44 15.08 28.27 -19.88
CA ALA A 44 13.76 28.13 -20.49
C ALA A 44 12.62 28.45 -19.51
N ASP A 45 12.75 27.99 -18.26
CA ASP A 45 11.79 28.29 -17.18
C ASP A 45 11.69 29.79 -16.90
N HIS A 46 12.82 30.50 -16.79
CA HIS A 46 12.85 31.93 -16.49
C HIS A 46 12.39 32.79 -17.66
N GLU A 47 12.86 32.50 -18.87
CA GLU A 47 12.44 33.20 -20.10
C GLU A 47 10.94 33.05 -20.33
N THR A 48 10.39 31.85 -20.14
CA THR A 48 8.95 31.62 -20.30
C THR A 48 8.14 32.36 -19.23
N ALA A 49 8.61 32.36 -17.97
CA ALA A 49 7.93 33.08 -16.90
C ALA A 49 7.92 34.60 -17.13
N ALA A 50 9.05 35.16 -17.60
CA ALA A 50 9.16 36.59 -17.93
C ALA A 50 8.24 36.96 -19.11
N TRP A 51 8.25 36.16 -20.19
CA TRP A 51 7.40 36.37 -21.36
C TRP A 51 5.91 36.40 -21.00
N PHE A 52 5.46 35.46 -20.17
CA PHE A 52 4.08 35.46 -19.69
C PHE A 52 3.77 36.66 -18.79
N ASN A 53 4.71 37.07 -17.93
CA ASN A 53 4.51 38.22 -17.05
C ASN A 53 4.32 39.52 -17.83
N GLU A 54 5.13 39.76 -18.87
CA GLU A 54 5.01 40.93 -19.75
C GLU A 54 3.64 40.95 -20.44
N LEU A 55 3.21 39.81 -20.98
CA LEU A 55 1.92 39.69 -21.67
C LEU A 55 0.71 39.91 -20.75
N VAL A 56 0.78 39.41 -19.52
CA VAL A 56 -0.36 39.40 -18.59
C VAL A 56 -0.45 40.66 -17.74
N SER A 57 0.69 41.21 -17.30
CA SER A 57 0.74 42.38 -16.42
C SER A 57 0.13 43.64 -17.04
N SER A 58 0.05 43.70 -18.37
CA SER A 58 -0.52 44.82 -19.11
C SER A 58 -2.06 44.89 -19.08
N TYR A 59 -2.75 43.83 -18.60
CA TYR A 59 -4.22 43.73 -18.68
C TYR A 59 -4.86 43.17 -17.40
N ASP A 60 -5.38 44.03 -16.53
CA ASP A 60 -6.02 43.64 -15.26
C ASP A 60 -7.22 42.69 -15.43
N GLY A 61 -7.99 42.87 -16.51
CA GLY A 61 -9.10 41.97 -16.85
C GLY A 61 -8.63 40.55 -17.15
N LEU A 62 -7.48 40.41 -17.81
CA LEU A 62 -6.87 39.12 -18.10
C LEU A 62 -6.37 38.46 -16.81
N VAL A 63 -5.74 39.22 -15.91
CA VAL A 63 -5.32 38.73 -14.58
C VAL A 63 -6.51 38.15 -13.82
N THR A 64 -7.64 38.87 -13.80
CA THR A 64 -8.87 38.43 -13.10
C THR A 64 -9.40 37.12 -13.68
N VAL A 65 -9.46 37.00 -15.01
CA VAL A 65 -9.88 35.77 -15.69
C VAL A 65 -8.93 34.62 -15.39
N LEU A 66 -7.62 34.85 -15.44
CA LEU A 66 -6.61 33.84 -15.14
C LEU A 66 -6.70 33.37 -13.68
N GLN A 67 -6.92 34.27 -12.73
CA GLN A 67 -7.14 33.92 -11.32
C GLN A 67 -8.41 33.09 -11.14
N ALA A 68 -9.51 33.48 -11.80
CA ALA A 68 -10.77 32.73 -11.77
C ALA A 68 -10.60 31.31 -12.33
N VAL A 69 -9.92 31.14 -13.46
CA VAL A 69 -9.62 29.81 -14.02
C VAL A 69 -8.67 29.03 -13.11
N SER A 70 -7.66 29.70 -12.53
CA SER A 70 -6.73 29.07 -11.58
C SER A 70 -7.43 28.55 -10.32
N SER A 71 -8.55 29.18 -9.92
CA SER A 71 -9.33 28.73 -8.76
C SER A 71 -9.88 27.31 -8.92
N LEU A 72 -10.09 26.81 -10.16
CA LEU A 72 -10.42 25.41 -10.43
C LEU A 72 -9.29 24.46 -9.98
N GLY A 73 -8.05 24.92 -9.99
CA GLY A 73 -6.90 24.23 -9.40
C GLY A 73 -6.71 24.51 -7.91
N GLY A 74 -7.61 25.27 -7.29
CA GLY A 74 -7.55 25.62 -5.87
C GLY A 74 -7.97 24.47 -4.97
N ARG A 75 -7.27 24.32 -3.83
CA ARG A 75 -7.59 23.34 -2.79
C ARG A 75 -9.07 23.35 -2.35
N PRO A 76 -9.72 24.52 -2.12
CA PRO A 76 -11.12 24.53 -1.70
C PRO A 76 -12.06 23.85 -2.71
N ILE A 77 -12.02 24.25 -3.99
CA ILE A 77 -12.93 23.73 -5.01
C ILE A 77 -12.76 22.21 -5.17
N MET A 78 -11.52 21.73 -5.26
CA MET A 78 -11.26 20.31 -5.38
C MET A 78 -11.72 19.52 -4.15
N MET A 79 -11.50 20.05 -2.94
CA MET A 79 -11.94 19.40 -1.70
C MET A 79 -13.47 19.35 -1.62
N TRP A 80 -14.17 20.42 -2.01
CA TRP A 80 -15.63 20.45 -2.11
C TRP A 80 -16.14 19.38 -3.10
N LEU A 81 -15.59 19.33 -4.30
CA LEU A 81 -16.00 18.35 -5.33
C LEU A 81 -15.78 16.90 -4.88
N VAL A 82 -14.61 16.60 -4.32
CA VAL A 82 -14.30 15.25 -3.80
C VAL A 82 -15.21 14.91 -2.62
N THR A 83 -15.46 15.85 -1.71
CA THR A 83 -16.35 15.63 -0.55
C THR A 83 -17.78 15.34 -0.99
N ILE A 84 -18.33 16.13 -1.92
CA ILE A 84 -19.66 15.89 -2.49
C ILE A 84 -19.73 14.51 -3.15
N ALA A 85 -18.71 14.13 -3.92
CA ALA A 85 -18.64 12.81 -4.54
C ALA A 85 -18.57 11.68 -3.50
N VAL A 86 -17.75 11.82 -2.44
CA VAL A 86 -17.64 10.87 -1.33
C VAL A 86 -18.99 10.71 -0.63
N VAL A 87 -19.62 11.81 -0.22
CA VAL A 87 -20.94 11.80 0.44
C VAL A 87 -21.98 11.14 -0.47
N GLY A 88 -22.03 11.50 -1.75
CA GLY A 88 -22.94 10.89 -2.71
C GLY A 88 -22.71 9.38 -2.90
N LEU A 89 -21.46 8.94 -2.91
CA LEU A 89 -21.11 7.51 -2.98
C LEU A 89 -21.48 6.76 -1.69
N LEU A 90 -21.31 7.38 -0.52
CA LEU A 90 -21.71 6.81 0.77
C LEU A 90 -23.24 6.68 0.87
N ILE A 91 -23.99 7.70 0.44
CA ILE A 91 -25.46 7.64 0.35
C ILE A 91 -25.90 6.50 -0.58
N ARG A 92 -25.20 6.29 -1.69
CA ARG A 92 -25.44 5.16 -2.62
C ARG A 92 -24.87 3.82 -2.14
N ARG A 93 -24.37 3.74 -0.91
CA ARG A 93 -23.72 2.56 -0.30
C ARG A 93 -22.54 1.99 -1.09
N GLN A 94 -21.84 2.85 -1.84
CA GLN A 94 -20.64 2.52 -2.59
C GLN A 94 -19.37 2.86 -1.80
N GLY A 95 -19.29 2.39 -0.54
CA GLY A 95 -18.21 2.73 0.39
C GLY A 95 -16.80 2.44 -0.13
N ARG A 96 -16.63 1.45 -1.02
CA ARG A 96 -15.35 1.14 -1.65
C ARG A 96 -14.82 2.26 -2.54
N LEU A 97 -15.69 2.86 -3.36
CA LEU A 97 -15.32 3.97 -4.25
C LEU A 97 -15.09 5.25 -3.45
N ALA A 98 -15.90 5.47 -2.40
CA ALA A 98 -15.68 6.57 -1.45
C ALA A 98 -14.30 6.46 -0.78
N PHE A 99 -13.95 5.28 -0.27
CA PHE A 99 -12.64 5.01 0.32
C PHE A 99 -11.48 5.27 -0.66
N TYR A 100 -11.62 4.83 -1.92
CA TYR A 100 -10.65 5.11 -2.97
C TYR A 100 -10.43 6.62 -3.18
N LEU A 101 -11.50 7.43 -3.24
CA LEU A 101 -11.38 8.88 -3.39
C LEU A 101 -10.71 9.52 -2.18
N ILE A 102 -11.06 9.10 -0.96
CA ILE A 102 -10.45 9.61 0.27
C ILE A 102 -8.95 9.33 0.29
N VAL A 103 -8.53 8.07 0.13
CA VAL A 103 -7.11 7.68 0.17
C VAL A 103 -6.31 8.38 -0.93
N THR A 104 -6.86 8.44 -2.14
CA THR A 104 -6.21 9.11 -3.28
C THR A 104 -6.04 10.61 -3.03
N GLY A 105 -7.07 11.26 -2.48
CA GLY A 105 -7.03 12.69 -2.16
C GLY A 105 -6.09 13.02 -1.01
N VAL A 106 -6.17 12.29 0.11
CA VAL A 106 -5.28 12.45 1.27
C VAL A 106 -3.82 12.26 0.87
N GLY A 107 -3.52 11.26 0.03
CA GLY A 107 -2.17 11.06 -0.48
C GLY A 107 -1.63 12.27 -1.25
N ALA A 108 -2.44 12.91 -2.10
CA ALA A 108 -2.02 14.13 -2.79
C ALA A 108 -1.82 15.33 -1.84
N LEU A 109 -2.63 15.45 -0.79
CA LEU A 109 -2.46 16.48 0.24
C LEU A 109 -1.18 16.30 1.05
N MET A 110 -0.70 15.06 1.19
CA MET A 110 0.59 14.77 1.82
C MET A 110 1.74 15.01 0.83
N LEU A 111 1.66 14.52 -0.41
CA LEU A 111 2.76 14.61 -1.38
C LEU A 111 3.19 16.05 -1.69
N ASP A 112 2.26 17.00 -1.83
CA ASP A 112 2.58 18.39 -2.18
C ASP A 112 3.53 19.09 -1.17
N PRO A 113 3.18 19.20 0.13
CA PRO A 113 4.05 19.86 1.11
C PRO A 113 5.38 19.13 1.32
N SER A 114 5.38 17.79 1.30
CA SER A 114 6.60 16.98 1.50
C SER A 114 7.66 17.27 0.45
N LEU A 115 7.26 17.27 -0.83
CA LEU A 115 8.20 17.49 -1.92
C LEU A 115 8.66 18.95 -1.98
N LYS A 116 7.79 19.89 -1.61
CA LYS A 116 8.18 21.30 -1.46
C LYS A 116 9.26 21.47 -0.42
N ALA A 117 9.11 20.85 0.76
CA ALA A 117 10.13 20.89 1.81
C ALA A 117 11.45 20.26 1.37
N LEU A 118 11.39 19.13 0.64
CA LEU A 118 12.57 18.42 0.16
C LEU A 118 13.36 19.19 -0.90
N VAL A 119 12.67 19.82 -1.86
CA VAL A 119 13.33 20.49 -2.99
C VAL A 119 13.79 21.89 -2.62
N GLY A 120 12.98 22.66 -1.88
CA GLY A 120 13.35 24.01 -1.46
C GLY A 120 13.43 25.03 -2.60
N ARG A 121 12.78 24.79 -3.74
CA ARG A 121 12.87 25.67 -4.91
C ARG A 121 12.15 27.00 -4.67
N LEU A 122 12.87 28.10 -4.86
CA LEU A 122 12.33 29.46 -4.84
C LEU A 122 11.37 29.70 -6.02
N ARG A 123 10.36 30.54 -5.79
CA ARG A 123 9.37 30.92 -6.82
C ARG A 123 9.96 31.87 -7.86
N PRO A 124 9.34 31.98 -9.06
CA PRO A 124 9.72 32.98 -10.03
C PRO A 124 9.69 34.39 -9.42
N VAL A 125 10.77 35.14 -9.60
CA VAL A 125 10.83 36.57 -9.33
C VAL A 125 10.64 37.27 -10.67
N VAL A 126 9.54 38.01 -10.79
CA VAL A 126 9.15 38.73 -12.00
C VAL A 126 9.02 40.22 -11.70
N ASP A 127 9.17 41.07 -12.71
CA ASP A 127 9.23 42.53 -12.55
C ASP A 127 7.92 43.11 -11.98
N ILE A 128 6.77 42.56 -12.38
CA ILE A 128 5.44 42.99 -11.89
C ILE A 128 4.69 41.78 -11.29
N PRO A 129 4.76 41.56 -9.97
CA PRO A 129 4.05 40.46 -9.31
C PRO A 129 2.52 40.66 -9.36
N VAL A 130 1.83 39.84 -10.18
CA VAL A 130 0.36 39.86 -10.33
C VAL A 130 -0.38 38.90 -9.38
N ALA A 131 0.35 37.99 -8.71
CA ALA A 131 -0.16 37.08 -7.70
C ALA A 131 0.97 36.62 -6.76
N SER A 132 0.65 36.43 -5.48
CA SER A 132 1.59 35.87 -4.50
C SER A 132 1.04 34.55 -3.93
N ALA A 133 1.94 33.62 -3.64
CA ALA A 133 1.60 32.36 -3.02
C ALA A 133 2.69 31.96 -2.01
N PRO A 134 2.33 31.51 -0.80
CA PRO A 134 3.31 31.15 0.23
C PRO A 134 4.05 29.85 -0.12
N GLY A 135 5.27 29.71 0.40
CA GLY A 135 6.10 28.49 0.32
C GLY A 135 6.77 28.25 -1.04
N ASN A 136 7.37 27.06 -1.19
CA ASN A 136 8.22 26.69 -2.34
C ASN A 136 7.42 26.43 -3.62
N SER A 137 8.10 26.54 -4.77
CA SER A 137 7.46 26.48 -6.09
C SER A 137 7.28 25.05 -6.63
N PHE A 138 8.23 24.15 -6.35
CA PHE A 138 8.26 22.81 -6.93
C PHE A 138 7.76 21.74 -5.96
N PRO A 139 6.88 20.82 -6.38
CA PRO A 139 6.07 20.86 -7.60
C PRO A 139 4.85 21.80 -7.46
N SER A 140 4.15 22.06 -8.57
CA SER A 140 2.90 22.83 -8.54
C SER A 140 1.75 22.02 -7.94
N GLY A 141 1.32 22.40 -6.74
CA GLY A 141 0.18 21.77 -6.05
C GLY A 141 -1.17 21.91 -6.78
N HIS A 142 -1.39 23.00 -7.53
CA HIS A 142 -2.59 23.15 -8.37
C HIS A 142 -2.60 22.12 -9.50
N ALA A 143 -1.45 21.92 -10.15
CA ALA A 143 -1.30 20.96 -11.25
C ALA A 143 -1.39 19.50 -10.76
N LEU A 144 -0.73 19.18 -9.64
CA LEU A 144 -0.86 17.89 -8.95
C LEU A 144 -2.32 17.62 -8.57
N GLY A 145 -2.92 18.57 -7.84
CA GLY A 145 -4.29 18.47 -7.34
C GLY A 145 -5.29 18.28 -8.48
N SER A 146 -5.17 19.05 -9.57
CA SER A 146 -6.11 18.95 -10.69
C SER A 146 -6.06 17.57 -11.36
N ILE A 147 -4.87 16.99 -11.54
CA ILE A 147 -4.76 15.62 -12.08
C ILE A 147 -5.39 14.62 -11.12
N VAL A 148 -5.06 14.70 -9.83
CA VAL A 148 -5.51 13.69 -8.86
C VAL A 148 -7.00 13.79 -8.59
N ALA A 149 -7.54 14.98 -8.30
CA ALA A 149 -8.94 15.18 -7.97
C ALA A 149 -9.84 14.93 -9.19
N TYR A 150 -9.61 15.64 -10.29
CA TYR A 150 -10.45 15.47 -11.49
C TYR A 150 -10.24 14.11 -12.14
N GLY A 151 -9.01 13.58 -12.12
CA GLY A 151 -8.70 12.26 -12.66
C GLY A 151 -9.35 11.14 -11.84
N ALA A 152 -9.31 11.20 -10.50
CA ALA A 152 -9.98 10.21 -9.65
C ALA A 152 -11.51 10.25 -9.82
N LEU A 153 -12.10 11.46 -9.88
CA LEU A 153 -13.53 11.63 -10.18
C LEU A 153 -13.87 11.04 -11.56
N LEU A 154 -13.06 11.34 -12.58
CA LEU A 154 -13.24 10.77 -13.91
C LEU A 154 -13.17 9.25 -13.88
N LEU A 155 -12.16 8.65 -13.24
CA LEU A 155 -12.03 7.19 -13.14
C LEU A 155 -13.22 6.52 -12.44
N VAL A 156 -13.78 7.16 -11.42
CA VAL A 156 -14.93 6.65 -10.66
C VAL A 156 -16.23 6.77 -11.45
N PHE A 157 -16.49 7.90 -12.11
CA PHE A 157 -17.77 8.19 -12.74
C PHE A 157 -17.84 7.81 -14.23
N LEU A 158 -16.71 7.75 -14.94
CA LEU A 158 -16.66 7.40 -16.38
C LEU A 158 -17.32 6.05 -16.71
N PRO A 159 -17.19 4.98 -15.89
CA PRO A 159 -17.92 3.72 -16.13
C PRO A 159 -19.44 3.86 -16.07
N ALA A 160 -19.96 4.78 -15.25
CA ALA A 160 -21.40 5.03 -15.08
C ALA A 160 -21.97 5.96 -16.17
N MET A 161 -21.14 6.63 -16.95
CA MET A 161 -21.57 7.53 -18.02
C MET A 161 -22.02 6.77 -19.28
N GLN A 162 -23.08 7.29 -19.91
CA GLN A 162 -23.51 6.88 -21.26
C GLN A 162 -22.37 7.05 -22.26
N ARG A 163 -22.27 6.15 -23.25
CA ARG A 163 -21.13 6.07 -24.19
C ARG A 163 -20.84 7.39 -24.90
N ARG A 164 -21.89 8.14 -25.28
CA ARG A 164 -21.79 9.46 -25.95
C ARG A 164 -21.07 10.54 -25.12
N TRP A 165 -21.18 10.48 -23.80
CA TRP A 165 -20.63 11.49 -22.89
C TRP A 165 -19.19 11.20 -22.44
N ARG A 166 -18.67 10.00 -22.71
CA ARG A 166 -17.34 9.59 -22.25
C ARG A 166 -16.21 10.41 -22.88
N ARG A 167 -16.25 10.61 -24.20
CA ARG A 167 -15.21 11.40 -24.91
C ARG A 167 -15.26 12.89 -24.52
N PRO A 168 -16.43 13.55 -24.48
CA PRO A 168 -16.54 14.91 -23.95
C PRO A 168 -16.01 15.05 -22.53
N ALA A 169 -16.34 14.13 -21.62
CA ALA A 169 -15.87 14.18 -20.23
C ALA A 169 -14.34 14.11 -20.14
N ILE A 170 -13.70 13.25 -20.94
CA ILE A 170 -12.23 13.19 -21.03
C ILE A 170 -11.67 14.50 -21.61
N GLY A 171 -12.30 15.06 -22.65
CA GLY A 171 -11.89 16.33 -23.25
C GLY A 171 -11.97 17.49 -22.25
N ILE A 172 -13.04 17.58 -21.47
CA ILE A 172 -13.21 18.59 -20.41
C ILE A 172 -12.15 18.41 -19.33
N PHE A 173 -11.90 17.19 -18.88
CA PHE A 173 -10.84 16.90 -17.92
C PHE A 173 -9.48 17.41 -18.41
N VAL A 174 -9.10 17.07 -19.64
CA VAL A 174 -7.83 17.53 -20.23
C VAL A 174 -7.80 19.06 -20.34
N ALA A 175 -8.88 19.68 -20.82
CA ALA A 175 -8.97 21.13 -20.96
C ALA A 175 -8.80 21.86 -19.60
N VAL A 176 -9.46 21.39 -18.55
CA VAL A 176 -9.34 21.97 -17.19
C VAL A 176 -7.93 21.82 -16.66
N VAL A 177 -7.31 20.64 -16.78
CA VAL A 177 -5.94 20.40 -16.30
C VAL A 177 -4.93 21.30 -17.01
N LEU A 178 -5.04 21.42 -18.35
CA LEU A 178 -4.17 22.27 -19.14
C LEU A 178 -4.38 23.75 -18.80
N ALA A 179 -5.64 24.20 -18.71
CA ALA A 179 -5.96 25.57 -18.35
C ALA A 179 -5.42 25.94 -16.96
N VAL A 180 -5.62 25.07 -15.96
CA VAL A 180 -5.05 25.27 -14.62
C VAL A 180 -3.52 25.37 -14.71
N GLY A 181 -2.84 24.47 -15.41
CA GLY A 181 -1.38 24.51 -15.54
C GLY A 181 -0.86 25.81 -16.18
N VAL A 182 -1.46 26.20 -17.30
CA VAL A 182 -1.09 27.44 -18.03
C VAL A 182 -1.30 28.67 -17.14
N THR A 183 -2.42 28.75 -16.41
CA THR A 183 -2.66 29.89 -15.51
C THR A 183 -1.60 30.02 -14.42
N ARG A 184 -0.97 28.93 -13.94
CA ARG A 184 0.07 28.99 -12.91
C ARG A 184 1.37 29.61 -13.42
N VAL A 185 1.71 29.36 -14.69
CA VAL A 185 2.86 29.98 -15.35
C VAL A 185 2.53 31.43 -15.71
N ALA A 186 1.34 31.67 -16.26
CA ALA A 186 0.86 32.98 -16.67
C ALA A 186 0.78 33.99 -15.50
N LEU A 187 0.38 33.53 -14.31
CA LEU A 187 0.34 34.35 -13.09
C LEU A 187 1.72 34.53 -12.42
N GLY A 188 2.80 34.00 -12.99
CA GLY A 188 4.17 34.16 -12.47
C GLY A 188 4.45 33.43 -11.15
N VAL A 189 3.60 32.49 -10.74
CA VAL A 189 3.67 31.84 -9.42
C VAL A 189 4.40 30.49 -9.44
N HIS A 190 4.60 29.90 -10.63
CA HIS A 190 5.29 28.64 -10.85
C HIS A 190 6.00 28.63 -12.21
N TYR A 191 7.09 27.88 -12.31
CA TYR A 191 7.76 27.61 -13.58
C TYR A 191 7.04 26.51 -14.38
N VAL A 192 7.36 26.39 -15.68
CA VAL A 192 6.80 25.34 -16.54
C VAL A 192 7.16 23.96 -16.01
N SER A 193 8.42 23.77 -15.60
CA SER A 193 8.86 22.51 -14.98
C SER A 193 8.11 22.17 -13.68
N ASP A 194 7.70 23.15 -12.87
CA ASP A 194 6.91 22.92 -11.67
C ASP A 194 5.53 22.32 -12.01
N VAL A 195 4.91 22.81 -13.10
CA VAL A 195 3.61 22.33 -13.60
C VAL A 195 3.74 20.93 -14.19
N LEU A 196 4.75 20.70 -15.04
CA LEU A 196 5.02 19.38 -15.63
C LEU A 196 5.31 18.34 -14.54
N ALA A 197 6.10 18.70 -13.52
CA ALA A 197 6.37 17.83 -12.38
C ALA A 197 5.10 17.51 -11.59
N GLY A 198 4.25 18.52 -11.35
CA GLY A 198 2.94 18.32 -10.73
C GLY A 198 2.06 17.35 -11.51
N TRP A 199 2.01 17.46 -12.83
CA TRP A 199 1.25 16.54 -13.68
C TRP A 199 1.81 15.11 -13.68
N LEU A 200 3.12 14.95 -13.83
CA LEU A 200 3.78 13.63 -13.83
C LEU A 200 3.59 12.91 -12.49
N LEU A 201 3.80 13.63 -11.39
CA LEU A 201 3.58 13.10 -10.05
C LEU A 201 2.12 12.76 -9.79
N GLY A 202 1.19 13.62 -10.22
CA GLY A 202 -0.25 13.36 -10.11
C GLY A 202 -0.68 12.12 -10.88
N LEU A 203 -0.17 11.93 -12.11
CA LEU A 203 -0.46 10.76 -12.93
C LEU A 203 0.14 9.49 -12.33
N ALA A 204 1.37 9.55 -11.81
CA ALA A 204 2.01 8.43 -11.13
C ALA A 204 1.20 8.01 -9.89
N TRP A 205 0.84 8.96 -9.03
CA TRP A 205 0.04 8.70 -7.83
C TRP A 205 -1.36 8.15 -8.16
N LEU A 206 -2.06 8.75 -9.11
CA LEU A 206 -3.36 8.28 -9.57
C LEU A 206 -3.26 6.85 -10.16
N GLY A 207 -2.18 6.56 -10.89
CA GLY A 207 -1.91 5.26 -11.47
C GLY A 207 -1.67 4.17 -10.42
N VAL A 208 -0.82 4.45 -9.43
CA VAL A 208 -0.54 3.56 -8.29
C VAL A 208 -1.83 3.24 -7.53
N THR A 209 -2.58 4.28 -7.13
CA THR A 209 -3.83 4.12 -6.37
C THR A 209 -4.91 3.40 -7.19
N ALA A 210 -5.05 3.70 -8.49
CA ALA A 210 -5.99 3.00 -9.37
C ALA A 210 -5.59 1.54 -9.62
N TYR A 211 -4.30 1.23 -9.68
CA TYR A 211 -3.83 -0.15 -9.77
C TYR A 211 -4.11 -0.92 -8.48
N ALA A 212 -3.79 -0.34 -7.32
CA ALA A 212 -4.10 -0.92 -6.01
C ALA A 212 -5.60 -1.18 -5.82
N PHE A 213 -6.45 -0.21 -6.17
CA PHE A 213 -7.90 -0.37 -6.09
C PHE A 213 -8.43 -1.51 -6.98
N ARG A 214 -7.82 -1.68 -8.18
CA ARG A 214 -8.16 -2.79 -9.07
C ARG A 214 -7.77 -4.14 -8.48
N LEU A 215 -6.59 -4.24 -7.85
CA LEU A 215 -6.14 -5.46 -7.18
C LEU A 215 -7.09 -5.82 -6.03
N TRP A 216 -7.40 -4.85 -5.18
CA TRP A 216 -8.34 -4.99 -4.07
C TRP A 216 -9.73 -5.45 -4.51
N ARG A 217 -10.21 -4.99 -5.68
CA ARG A 217 -11.50 -5.40 -6.25
C ARG A 217 -11.48 -6.85 -6.77
N ARG A 218 -10.34 -7.36 -7.24
CA ARG A 218 -10.21 -8.72 -7.80
C ARG A 218 -10.21 -9.79 -6.72
N GLU A 219 -9.48 -9.58 -5.63
CA GLU A 219 -9.35 -10.57 -4.55
C GLU A 219 -10.67 -10.86 -3.83
N ARG A 220 -11.59 -9.90 -3.79
CA ARG A 220 -12.94 -10.05 -3.20
C ARG A 220 -14.00 -10.41 -4.23
N GLY A 221 -13.64 -11.26 -5.20
CA GLY A 221 -14.54 -11.76 -6.24
C GLY A 221 -15.94 -12.04 -5.69
N ARG A 222 -16.97 -11.58 -6.41
CA ARG A 222 -18.36 -11.98 -6.10
C ARG A 222 -18.35 -13.52 -6.06
N PRO A 223 -18.99 -14.17 -5.08
CA PRO A 223 -19.16 -15.62 -5.11
C PRO A 223 -19.68 -15.97 -6.50
N ALA A 224 -18.96 -16.84 -7.21
CA ALA A 224 -19.55 -17.44 -8.40
C ALA A 224 -20.81 -18.13 -7.88
N ARG A 225 -21.99 -17.67 -8.32
CA ARG A 225 -23.21 -18.42 -8.04
C ARG A 225 -22.97 -19.84 -8.56
N PRO A 226 -23.26 -20.89 -7.77
CA PRO A 226 -23.17 -22.25 -8.26
C PRO A 226 -23.90 -22.34 -9.59
N LEU A 227 -23.26 -22.89 -10.62
CA LEU A 227 -23.80 -22.90 -12.00
C LEU A 227 -25.21 -23.51 -12.10
N GLY A 228 -25.62 -24.34 -11.13
CA GLY A 228 -26.95 -24.92 -11.05
C GLY A 228 -28.06 -24.02 -10.49
N GLU A 229 -27.76 -22.82 -10.01
CA GLU A 229 -28.76 -21.92 -9.43
C GLU A 229 -29.60 -21.26 -10.55
N GLY A 230 -30.76 -21.83 -10.85
CA GLY A 230 -31.70 -21.34 -11.87
C GLY A 230 -31.69 -22.09 -13.21
N LEU A 231 -31.01 -23.23 -13.29
CA LEU A 231 -31.11 -24.17 -14.43
C LEU A 231 -32.11 -25.28 -14.11
N GLU A 232 -32.76 -25.80 -15.15
CA GLU A 232 -33.57 -27.01 -15.02
C GLU A 232 -32.66 -28.20 -14.62
N PRO A 233 -33.15 -29.15 -13.79
CA PRO A 233 -32.35 -30.24 -13.22
C PRO A 233 -31.57 -31.07 -14.26
N GLU A 234 -32.11 -31.12 -15.48
CA GLU A 234 -31.57 -31.86 -16.61
C GLU A 234 -30.38 -31.12 -17.26
N ALA A 235 -30.46 -29.79 -17.38
CA ALA A 235 -29.39 -28.94 -17.92
C ALA A 235 -28.18 -28.82 -16.98
N GLY A 236 -28.38 -28.94 -15.67
CA GLY A 236 -27.29 -28.92 -14.69
C GLY A 236 -26.32 -30.11 -14.79
N ARG A 237 -26.77 -31.24 -15.35
CA ARG A 237 -25.96 -32.47 -15.51
C ARG A 237 -25.03 -32.44 -16.72
N GLU A 238 -25.35 -31.65 -17.74
CA GLU A 238 -24.56 -31.53 -18.97
C GLU A 238 -23.50 -30.42 -18.89
N ILE A 239 -23.61 -29.51 -17.93
CA ILE A 239 -22.61 -28.46 -17.72
C ILE A 239 -21.49 -29.00 -16.84
N ALA A 240 -20.49 -29.61 -17.48
CA ALA A 240 -19.19 -29.73 -16.86
C ALA A 240 -18.65 -28.30 -16.61
N PRO A 241 -18.25 -27.93 -15.38
CA PRO A 241 -17.51 -26.69 -15.18
C PRO A 241 -16.35 -26.73 -16.16
N ALA A 242 -16.19 -25.67 -16.97
CA ALA A 242 -14.93 -25.49 -17.68
C ALA A 242 -13.83 -25.70 -16.62
N PRO A 243 -12.79 -26.52 -16.90
CA PRO A 243 -11.73 -26.78 -15.93
C PRO A 243 -11.37 -25.42 -15.35
N ALA A 244 -11.45 -25.31 -14.01
CA ALA A 244 -11.21 -24.05 -13.32
C ALA A 244 -10.03 -23.40 -14.03
N GLU A 245 -10.15 -22.15 -14.47
CA GLU A 245 -9.06 -21.42 -15.10
C GLU A 245 -7.93 -21.31 -14.06
N GLU A 246 -7.21 -22.42 -13.89
CA GLU A 246 -6.07 -22.61 -13.04
C GLU A 246 -5.01 -21.84 -13.78
N HIS A 247 -4.72 -20.65 -13.24
CA HIS A 247 -3.69 -19.75 -13.69
C HIS A 247 -4.12 -18.91 -14.90
N VAL A 248 -4.87 -17.84 -14.61
CA VAL A 248 -4.60 -16.56 -15.30
C VAL A 248 -3.14 -16.23 -15.04
N LEU A 249 -2.26 -16.68 -15.94
CA LEU A 249 -0.80 -16.63 -15.89
C LEU A 249 -0.29 -15.47 -14.99
N PRO A 250 0.27 -15.78 -13.81
CA PRO A 250 0.98 -14.78 -13.02
C PRO A 250 2.25 -14.45 -13.79
N HIS A 251 2.19 -13.47 -14.67
CA HIS A 251 3.40 -12.98 -15.31
C HIS A 251 4.29 -12.45 -14.18
N PRO A 252 5.58 -12.84 -14.06
CA PRO A 252 6.48 -12.34 -13.00
C PRO A 252 6.48 -10.80 -12.88
N ARG A 253 6.18 -10.09 -13.96
CA ARG A 253 6.06 -8.63 -14.03
C ARG A 253 4.83 -8.08 -13.29
N ALA A 254 3.73 -8.83 -13.21
CA ALA A 254 2.56 -8.45 -12.42
C ALA A 254 2.88 -8.52 -10.93
N ALA A 255 3.54 -9.59 -10.47
CA ALA A 255 4.01 -9.70 -9.09
C ALA A 255 4.97 -8.55 -8.74
N VAL A 256 5.90 -8.20 -9.64
CA VAL A 256 6.77 -7.02 -9.45
C VAL A 256 5.96 -5.73 -9.32
N ALA A 257 4.96 -5.50 -10.18
CA ALA A 257 4.10 -4.33 -10.11
C ALA A 257 3.30 -4.27 -8.79
N GLU A 258 2.81 -5.42 -8.30
CA GLU A 258 2.10 -5.53 -7.02
C GLU A 258 3.01 -5.26 -5.82
N VAL A 259 4.22 -5.82 -5.82
CA VAL A 259 5.24 -5.55 -4.78
C VAL A 259 5.63 -4.07 -4.76
N LEU A 260 5.89 -3.47 -5.94
CA LEU A 260 6.22 -2.04 -6.03
C LEU A 260 5.07 -1.14 -5.59
N THR A 261 3.84 -1.46 -6.01
CA THR A 261 2.64 -0.73 -5.59
C THR A 261 2.46 -0.85 -4.08
N GLY A 262 2.61 -2.06 -3.53
CA GLY A 262 2.57 -2.30 -2.10
C GLY A 262 3.64 -1.50 -1.36
N TRP A 263 4.87 -1.47 -1.86
CA TRP A 263 5.96 -0.69 -1.28
C TRP A 263 5.60 0.81 -1.20
N VAL A 264 5.08 1.39 -2.29
CA VAL A 264 4.67 2.81 -2.32
C VAL A 264 3.54 3.09 -1.33
N LEU A 265 2.57 2.18 -1.20
CA LEU A 265 1.46 2.35 -0.25
C LEU A 265 1.89 2.17 1.20
N VAL A 266 2.76 1.20 1.49
CA VAL A 266 3.32 1.02 2.84
C VAL A 266 4.18 2.21 3.22
N PHE A 267 5.03 2.70 2.31
CA PHE A 267 5.80 3.93 2.51
C PHE A 267 4.86 5.12 2.76
N GLY A 268 3.81 5.30 1.97
CA GLY A 268 2.84 6.38 2.17
C GLY A 268 2.13 6.30 3.52
N ALA A 269 1.77 5.10 3.97
CA ALA A 269 1.17 4.88 5.29
C ALA A 269 2.14 5.18 6.44
N LEU A 270 3.40 4.73 6.31
CA LEU A 270 4.46 5.02 7.27
C LEU A 270 4.77 6.52 7.32
N TYR A 271 4.84 7.16 6.16
CA TYR A 271 5.05 8.60 6.06
C TYR A 271 3.92 9.38 6.73
N ALA A 272 2.67 9.05 6.43
CA ALA A 272 1.51 9.70 7.05
C ALA A 272 1.48 9.50 8.58
N PHE A 273 1.73 8.27 9.04
CA PHE A 273 1.80 7.97 10.48
C PHE A 273 2.97 8.69 11.15
N GLY A 274 4.16 8.67 10.54
CA GLY A 274 5.35 9.35 11.02
C GLY A 274 5.18 10.85 11.12
N MET A 275 4.62 11.49 10.09
CA MET A 275 4.30 12.93 10.12
C MET A 275 3.30 13.25 11.24
N LEU A 276 2.25 12.42 11.39
CA LEU A 276 1.25 12.59 12.44
C LEU A 276 1.90 12.58 13.83
N VAL A 277 2.63 11.52 14.17
CA VAL A 277 3.23 11.36 15.51
C VAL A 277 4.38 12.32 15.77
N SER A 278 5.03 12.87 14.73
CA SER A 278 6.18 13.76 14.90
C SER A 278 5.81 15.24 14.97
N TYR A 279 4.70 15.66 14.34
CA TYR A 279 4.44 17.09 14.11
C TYR A 279 2.99 17.54 14.35
N TYR A 280 2.05 16.62 14.61
CA TYR A 280 0.61 16.96 14.69
C TYR A 280 -0.07 16.43 15.95
N VAL A 281 0.69 15.87 16.89
CA VAL A 281 0.19 15.12 18.04
C VAL A 281 0.63 15.77 19.36
N ASP A 282 1.19 16.98 19.30
CA ASP A 282 1.61 17.81 20.44
C ASP A 282 0.49 17.95 21.49
N GLY A 283 0.84 17.72 22.76
CA GLY A 283 -0.11 17.81 23.87
C GLY A 283 -1.11 16.66 23.98
N SER A 284 -0.97 15.61 23.17
CA SER A 284 -1.78 14.41 23.26
C SER A 284 -1.22 13.37 24.24
N PHE A 285 -1.98 12.30 24.45
CA PHE A 285 -1.51 11.13 25.20
C PHE A 285 -0.28 10.46 24.57
N VAL A 286 -0.18 10.42 23.24
CA VAL A 286 0.97 9.80 22.55
C VAL A 286 2.23 10.61 22.78
N ASP A 287 2.12 11.94 22.68
CA ASP A 287 3.22 12.87 22.97
C ASP A 287 3.70 12.73 24.43
N THR A 288 2.76 12.60 25.37
CA THR A 288 3.08 12.35 26.78
C THR A 288 3.82 11.02 26.98
N LEU A 289 3.39 9.94 26.32
CA LEU A 289 4.09 8.65 26.36
C LEU A 289 5.50 8.75 25.76
N ASP A 290 5.63 9.48 24.66
CA ASP A 290 6.88 9.60 23.92
C ASP A 290 7.97 10.36 24.67
N HIS A 291 7.60 11.19 25.65
CA HIS A 291 8.53 11.85 26.57
C HIS A 291 8.71 11.07 27.88
N ARG A 292 7.61 10.67 28.55
CA ARG A 292 7.68 10.05 29.88
C ARG A 292 8.33 8.67 29.88
N VAL A 293 8.13 7.87 28.83
CA VAL A 293 8.70 6.51 28.79
C VAL A 293 10.23 6.55 28.68
N PRO A 294 10.83 7.30 27.73
CA PRO A 294 12.29 7.49 27.71
C PRO A 294 12.87 8.09 28.99
N GLU A 295 12.20 9.09 29.59
CA GLU A 295 12.62 9.70 30.86
C GLU A 295 12.61 8.68 32.00
N TRP A 296 11.54 7.89 32.12
CA TRP A 296 11.44 6.84 33.13
C TRP A 296 12.55 5.81 32.97
N PHE A 297 12.81 5.36 31.74
CA PHE A 297 13.92 4.45 31.48
C PHE A 297 15.28 5.07 31.82
N ALA A 298 15.51 6.34 31.48
CA ALA A 298 16.74 7.04 31.79
C ALA A 298 16.98 7.15 33.31
N ALA A 299 15.91 7.33 34.09
CA ALA A 299 15.97 7.39 35.55
C ALA A 299 16.25 6.03 36.21
N HIS A 300 15.90 4.91 35.56
CA HIS A 300 16.06 3.54 36.10
C HIS A 300 17.29 2.81 35.55
N ARG A 301 18.30 3.56 35.08
CA ARG A 301 19.50 2.94 34.51
C ARG A 301 20.41 2.33 35.59
N SER A 302 20.99 1.18 35.28
CA SER A 302 22.02 0.52 36.09
C SER A 302 23.04 -0.19 35.19
N ASP A 303 24.25 -0.47 35.69
CA ASP A 303 25.32 -1.11 34.90
C ASP A 303 24.88 -2.47 34.33
N LEU A 304 24.20 -3.28 35.14
CA LEU A 304 23.65 -4.57 34.69
C LEU A 304 22.64 -4.39 33.55
N LEU A 305 21.71 -3.45 33.68
CA LEU A 305 20.71 -3.19 32.63
C LEU A 305 21.32 -2.53 31.39
N ASN A 306 22.43 -1.78 31.55
CA ASN A 306 23.19 -1.23 30.43
C ASN A 306 23.82 -2.35 29.58
N ASP A 307 24.40 -3.37 30.21
CA ASP A 307 24.98 -4.52 29.51
C ASP A 307 23.90 -5.41 28.87
N VAL A 308 22.83 -5.71 29.60
CA VAL A 308 21.70 -6.50 29.08
C VAL A 308 21.06 -5.79 27.88
N SER A 309 20.81 -4.47 28.00
CA SER A 309 20.25 -3.68 26.90
C SER A 309 21.18 -3.60 25.69
N TYR A 310 22.51 -3.60 25.89
CA TYR A 310 23.48 -3.61 24.80
C TYR A 310 23.37 -4.90 23.98
N TRP A 311 23.38 -6.07 24.63
CA TRP A 311 23.27 -7.36 23.95
C TRP A 311 21.90 -7.56 23.29
N ALA A 312 20.83 -7.15 23.98
CA ALA A 312 19.48 -7.17 23.41
C ALA A 312 19.39 -6.27 22.17
N SER A 313 19.96 -5.06 22.21
CA SER A 313 19.99 -4.17 21.05
C SER A 313 20.85 -4.74 19.91
N LYS A 314 21.97 -5.39 20.22
CA LYS A 314 22.86 -6.03 19.23
C LYS A 314 22.20 -7.19 18.50
N ALA A 315 21.27 -7.90 19.14
CA ALA A 315 20.49 -8.95 18.48
C ALA A 315 19.60 -8.42 17.33
N GLY A 316 19.22 -7.14 17.38
CA GLY A 316 18.46 -6.46 16.31
C GLY A 316 19.32 -5.66 15.34
N ASP A 317 20.66 -5.71 15.45
CA ASP A 317 21.57 -5.02 14.55
C ASP A 317 21.66 -5.75 13.20
N THR A 318 22.00 -5.01 12.14
CA THR A 318 22.08 -5.51 10.76
C THR A 318 22.97 -6.75 10.66
N HIS A 319 24.10 -6.80 11.37
CA HIS A 319 25.01 -7.94 11.37
C HIS A 319 24.37 -9.23 11.91
N ALA A 320 23.63 -9.13 13.02
CA ALA A 320 22.96 -10.28 13.63
C ALA A 320 21.84 -10.81 12.72
N ILE A 321 21.05 -9.91 12.14
CA ILE A 321 19.95 -10.24 11.25
C ILE A 321 20.44 -10.86 9.94
N LEU A 322 21.53 -10.34 9.37
CA LEU A 322 22.17 -10.92 8.20
C LEU A 322 22.71 -12.32 8.50
N LEU A 323 23.33 -12.53 9.67
CA LEU A 323 23.82 -13.85 10.09
C LEU A 323 22.67 -14.87 10.18
N VAL A 324 21.57 -14.53 10.86
CA VAL A 324 20.41 -15.41 10.99
C VAL A 324 19.80 -15.71 9.61
N SER A 325 19.69 -14.71 8.75
CA SER A 325 19.19 -14.88 7.38
C SER A 325 20.11 -15.77 6.53
N LEU A 326 21.43 -15.60 6.66
CA LEU A 326 22.45 -16.38 5.96
C LEU A 326 22.46 -17.85 6.40
N VAL A 327 22.05 -18.15 7.63
CA VAL A 327 21.90 -19.52 8.13
C VAL A 327 20.54 -20.10 7.73
N PHE A 328 19.47 -19.35 7.93
CA PHE A 328 18.10 -19.84 7.68
C PHE A 328 17.83 -20.11 6.19
N CYS A 329 18.28 -19.23 5.27
CA CYS A 329 18.00 -19.38 3.85
C CYS A 329 18.59 -20.67 3.24
N PRO A 330 19.87 -21.03 3.45
CA PRO A 330 20.42 -22.30 3.00
C PRO A 330 19.75 -23.51 3.64
N LEU A 331 19.41 -23.46 4.94
CA LEU A 331 18.69 -24.55 5.60
C LEU A 331 17.28 -24.72 5.01
N ALA A 332 16.56 -23.62 4.78
CA ALA A 332 15.27 -23.63 4.10
C ALA A 332 15.37 -24.22 2.69
N LEU A 333 16.41 -23.86 1.92
CA LEU A 333 16.67 -24.47 0.61
C LEU A 333 17.04 -25.96 0.71
N ALA A 334 17.85 -26.34 1.68
CA ALA A 334 18.30 -27.72 1.86
C ALA A 334 17.14 -28.64 2.27
N PHE A 335 16.31 -28.22 3.23
CA PHE A 335 15.20 -29.01 3.76
C PHE A 335 13.95 -28.93 2.89
N TRP A 336 13.57 -27.74 2.43
CA TRP A 336 12.32 -27.56 1.68
C TRP A 336 12.54 -27.68 0.17
N ARG A 337 13.78 -27.55 -0.34
CA ARG A 337 14.13 -27.65 -1.77
C ARG A 337 13.35 -26.68 -2.66
N ARG A 338 12.98 -25.52 -2.11
CA ARG A 338 12.12 -24.52 -2.76
C ARG A 338 12.65 -23.10 -2.56
N TRP A 339 12.58 -22.31 -3.62
CA TRP A 339 13.08 -20.93 -3.63
C TRP A 339 12.06 -19.91 -3.12
N ARG A 340 10.75 -20.20 -3.12
CA ARG A 340 9.69 -19.26 -2.71
C ARG A 340 9.83 -18.78 -1.26
N PRO A 341 10.07 -19.64 -0.25
CA PRO A 341 10.31 -19.19 1.12
C PRO A 341 11.53 -18.28 1.27
N VAL A 342 12.61 -18.60 0.56
CA VAL A 342 13.85 -17.80 0.56
C VAL A 342 13.64 -16.45 -0.10
N LEU A 343 12.94 -16.43 -1.24
CA LEU A 343 12.56 -15.19 -1.92
C LEU A 343 11.65 -14.31 -1.04
N PHE A 344 10.70 -14.92 -0.33
CA PHE A 344 9.83 -14.22 0.62
C PHE A 344 10.62 -13.57 1.75
N LEU A 345 11.55 -14.31 2.38
CA LEU A 345 12.39 -13.74 3.44
C LEU A 345 13.33 -12.66 2.90
N ALA A 346 13.98 -12.89 1.76
CA ALA A 346 14.87 -11.91 1.13
C ALA A 346 14.15 -10.61 0.77
N LEU A 347 12.95 -10.69 0.18
CA LEU A 347 12.14 -9.51 -0.14
C LEU A 347 11.55 -8.85 1.11
N THR A 348 11.28 -9.62 2.16
CA THR A 348 10.86 -9.07 3.45
C THR A 348 11.97 -8.18 4.01
N MET A 349 13.20 -8.68 4.07
CA MET A 349 14.35 -7.93 4.59
C MET A 349 14.75 -6.75 3.69
N PHE A 350 14.77 -6.94 2.37
CA PHE A 350 15.08 -5.87 1.43
C PHE A 350 14.05 -4.74 1.48
N GLY A 351 12.76 -5.10 1.51
CA GLY A 351 11.70 -4.12 1.62
C GLY A 351 11.67 -3.41 2.97
N GLU A 352 11.96 -4.11 4.07
CA GLU A 352 12.11 -3.49 5.38
C GLU A 352 13.22 -2.43 5.37
N LEU A 353 14.43 -2.78 4.94
CA LEU A 353 15.57 -1.86 4.88
C LEU A 353 15.25 -0.62 4.03
N THR A 354 14.66 -0.81 2.85
CA THR A 354 14.35 0.28 1.93
C THR A 354 13.20 1.16 2.44
N LEU A 355 12.15 0.58 3.01
CA LEU A 355 11.05 1.32 3.64
C LEU A 355 11.53 2.10 4.87
N PHE A 356 12.36 1.50 5.70
CA PHE A 356 12.97 2.14 6.86
C PHE A 356 13.81 3.34 6.44
N LEU A 357 14.79 3.16 5.56
CA LEU A 357 15.68 4.24 5.13
C LEU A 357 14.92 5.39 4.46
N ALA A 358 13.96 5.06 3.59
CA ALA A 358 13.12 6.06 2.95
C ALA A 358 12.27 6.83 3.96
N SER A 359 11.60 6.12 4.89
CA SER A 359 10.72 6.75 5.88
C SER A 359 11.50 7.59 6.89
N ALA A 360 12.65 7.09 7.36
CA ALA A 360 13.53 7.83 8.26
C ALA A 360 14.01 9.14 7.66
N ARG A 361 14.37 9.12 6.37
CA ARG A 361 14.81 10.33 5.68
C ARG A 361 13.67 11.28 5.31
N ALA A 362 12.46 10.75 5.11
CA ALA A 362 11.30 11.55 4.73
C ALA A 362 10.62 12.23 5.93
N VAL A 363 10.54 11.55 7.08
CA VAL A 363 9.90 12.07 8.30
C VAL A 363 10.87 12.92 9.12
N ASP A 364 12.16 12.55 9.11
CA ASP A 364 13.26 13.26 9.80
C ASP A 364 12.97 13.55 11.29
N ARG A 365 12.38 12.57 11.97
CA ARG A 365 11.98 12.71 13.37
C ARG A 365 13.20 12.79 14.31
N PRO A 366 13.24 13.79 15.23
CA PRO A 366 14.27 13.87 16.26
C PRO A 366 14.19 12.68 17.24
N ARG A 367 15.32 12.35 17.87
CA ARG A 367 15.39 11.31 18.91
C ARG A 367 14.92 11.85 20.27
N PRO A 368 14.57 10.98 21.23
CA PRO A 368 14.19 11.41 22.57
C PRO A 368 15.27 12.28 23.24
N GLU A 369 14.85 13.32 23.95
CA GLU A 369 15.72 14.28 24.66
C GLU A 369 16.26 13.73 26.00
N VAL A 370 16.80 12.51 25.98
CA VAL A 370 17.45 11.87 27.13
C VAL A 370 18.88 11.50 26.78
N PRO A 371 19.80 11.34 27.76
CA PRO A 371 21.17 10.91 27.47
C PRO A 371 21.20 9.60 26.68
N HIS A 372 21.90 9.57 25.56
CA HIS A 372 21.98 8.39 24.67
C HIS A 372 23.18 7.51 25.02
N LEU A 373 22.96 6.20 25.14
CA LEU A 373 24.03 5.23 25.44
C LEU A 373 24.80 4.75 24.20
N ASP A 374 24.29 4.98 22.98
CA ASP A 374 24.86 4.47 21.72
C ASP A 374 25.56 5.55 20.87
N GLY A 375 25.71 6.77 21.38
CA GLY A 375 26.24 7.90 20.61
C GLY A 375 25.33 8.35 19.45
N PRO A 376 25.79 9.31 18.63
CA PRO A 376 25.00 9.84 17.53
C PRO A 376 24.90 8.82 16.39
N LEU A 377 23.67 8.45 16.03
CA LEU A 377 23.38 7.62 14.86
C LEU A 377 23.07 8.50 13.63
N PRO A 378 23.42 8.07 12.41
CA PRO A 378 23.25 8.85 11.18
C PRO A 378 21.79 8.94 10.68
N THR A 379 20.86 8.18 11.26
CA THR A 379 19.45 8.13 10.86
C THR A 379 18.53 8.73 11.91
N ALA A 380 17.38 9.23 11.47
CA ALA A 380 16.27 9.68 12.32
C ALA A 380 15.71 8.56 13.21
N SER A 381 14.85 8.92 14.17
CA SER A 381 14.27 7.95 15.10
C SER A 381 13.17 7.08 14.47
N PHE A 382 12.37 7.64 13.57
CA PHE A 382 11.16 7.00 13.05
C PHE A 382 11.32 6.42 11.63
N PRO A 383 10.82 5.20 11.35
CA PRO A 383 10.55 4.12 12.30
C PRO A 383 11.88 3.51 12.76
N SER A 384 11.86 2.73 13.84
CA SER A 384 13.09 2.09 14.32
C SER A 384 13.49 0.90 13.45
N GLY A 385 14.62 1.02 12.72
CA GLY A 385 15.15 -0.05 11.87
C GLY A 385 15.53 -1.33 12.63
N HIS A 386 16.13 -1.23 13.82
CA HIS A 386 16.47 -2.43 14.61
C HIS A 386 15.21 -3.22 15.03
N ILE A 387 14.16 -2.49 15.44
CA ILE A 387 12.89 -3.08 15.84
C ILE A 387 12.21 -3.68 14.61
N ALA A 388 12.07 -2.91 13.52
CA ALA A 388 11.39 -3.33 12.30
C ALA A 388 12.07 -4.55 11.67
N ALA A 389 13.39 -4.56 11.55
CA ALA A 389 14.15 -5.67 11.01
C ALA A 389 13.99 -6.94 11.88
N THR A 390 14.02 -6.81 13.21
CA THR A 390 13.80 -7.94 14.13
C THR A 390 12.37 -8.49 13.99
N MET A 391 11.36 -7.62 13.97
CA MET A 391 9.96 -8.01 13.77
C MET A 391 9.76 -8.72 12.43
N CYS A 392 10.30 -8.15 11.35
CA CYS A 392 10.21 -8.70 10.01
C CYS A 392 10.85 -10.09 9.90
N LEU A 393 12.08 -10.25 10.41
CA LEU A 393 12.81 -11.51 10.36
C LEU A 393 12.06 -12.63 11.09
N TRP A 394 11.74 -12.41 12.38
CA TRP A 394 11.17 -13.47 13.21
C TRP A 394 9.72 -13.77 12.85
N ALA A 395 8.92 -12.76 12.48
CA ALA A 395 7.56 -12.99 11.98
C ALA A 395 7.58 -13.77 10.66
N ALA A 396 8.48 -13.44 9.72
CA ALA A 396 8.62 -14.18 8.46
C ALA A 396 9.03 -15.63 8.70
N ILE A 397 10.02 -15.88 9.57
CA ILE A 397 10.42 -17.24 9.95
C ILE A 397 9.25 -18.02 10.56
N ALA A 398 8.51 -17.42 11.50
CA ALA A 398 7.36 -18.06 12.13
C ALA A 398 6.28 -18.43 11.09
N LEU A 399 5.94 -17.51 10.18
CA LEU A 399 4.96 -17.72 9.11
C LEU A 399 5.37 -18.81 8.10
N LEU A 400 6.68 -18.98 7.88
CA LEU A 400 7.21 -20.01 6.98
C LEU A 400 7.28 -21.39 7.63
N VAL A 401 7.65 -21.45 8.92
CA VAL A 401 7.84 -22.70 9.67
C VAL A 401 6.51 -23.30 10.13
N MET A 402 5.58 -22.47 10.62
CA MET A 402 4.34 -22.94 11.26
C MET A 402 3.52 -23.93 10.42
N PRO A 403 3.30 -23.72 9.11
CA PRO A 403 2.53 -24.65 8.29
C PRO A 403 3.36 -25.81 7.73
N ARG A 404 4.69 -25.85 7.96
CA ARG A 404 5.59 -26.88 7.40
C ARG A 404 6.01 -27.96 8.40
N THR A 405 5.63 -27.81 9.67
CA THR A 405 5.98 -28.80 10.69
C THR A 405 4.90 -28.90 11.77
N ASP A 406 4.65 -30.12 12.23
CA ASP A 406 3.77 -30.41 13.38
C ASP A 406 4.53 -30.64 14.68
N ARG A 407 5.86 -30.51 14.64
CA ARG A 407 6.71 -30.68 15.81
C ARG A 407 6.52 -29.51 16.77
N TRP A 408 6.66 -29.79 18.07
CA TRP A 408 6.48 -28.81 19.15
C TRP A 408 7.39 -27.57 19.00
N TRP A 409 8.58 -27.73 18.41
CA TRP A 409 9.56 -26.65 18.24
C TRP A 409 9.07 -25.52 17.32
N ARG A 410 8.00 -25.71 16.54
CA ARG A 410 7.37 -24.60 15.79
C ARG A 410 6.92 -23.47 16.70
N TRP A 411 6.55 -23.78 17.94
CA TRP A 411 6.18 -22.76 18.91
C TRP A 411 7.37 -21.92 19.35
N LEU A 412 8.60 -22.43 19.28
CA LEU A 412 9.79 -21.64 19.56
C LEU A 412 9.95 -20.47 18.58
N THR A 413 9.58 -20.65 17.31
CA THR A 413 9.66 -19.56 16.32
C THR A 413 8.59 -18.50 16.56
N VAL A 414 7.39 -18.91 17.00
CA VAL A 414 6.32 -17.98 17.42
C VAL A 414 6.72 -17.20 18.67
N VAL A 415 7.28 -17.88 19.67
CA VAL A 415 7.81 -17.23 20.88
C VAL A 415 8.91 -16.25 20.51
N ALA A 416 9.86 -16.64 19.66
CA ALA A 416 10.92 -15.74 19.18
C ALA A 416 10.36 -14.52 18.44
N ALA A 417 9.31 -14.69 17.64
CA ALA A 417 8.63 -13.59 16.93
C ALA A 417 7.96 -12.56 17.83
N VAL A 418 7.74 -12.88 19.12
CA VAL A 418 7.21 -11.94 20.11
C VAL A 418 8.31 -11.43 21.03
N VAL A 419 9.10 -12.34 21.61
CA VAL A 419 10.08 -12.01 22.64
C VAL A 419 11.24 -11.19 22.06
N MET A 420 11.77 -11.56 20.88
CA MET A 420 12.93 -10.86 20.32
C MET A 420 12.62 -9.40 19.97
N PRO A 421 11.52 -9.08 19.25
CA PRO A 421 11.15 -7.69 19.02
C PRO A 421 10.89 -6.88 20.28
N LEU A 422 10.23 -7.46 21.29
CA LEU A 422 9.95 -6.75 22.55
C LEU A 422 11.23 -6.46 23.33
N ALA A 423 12.17 -7.43 23.38
CA ALA A 423 13.47 -7.25 24.00
C ALA A 423 14.28 -6.15 23.29
N VAL A 424 14.34 -6.18 21.95
CA VAL A 424 14.99 -5.14 21.16
C VAL A 424 14.31 -3.79 21.39
N ALA A 425 12.99 -3.71 21.30
CA ALA A 425 12.23 -2.48 21.49
C ALA A 425 12.46 -1.85 22.87
N ALA A 426 12.34 -2.65 23.94
CA ALA A 426 12.62 -2.21 25.29
C ALA A 426 14.07 -1.72 25.44
N SER A 427 15.05 -2.44 24.86
CA SER A 427 16.44 -2.02 24.89
C SER A 427 16.68 -0.69 24.15
N ARG A 428 16.05 -0.49 22.99
CA ARG A 428 16.20 0.73 22.19
C ARG A 428 15.58 1.96 22.89
N MET A 429 14.45 1.79 23.57
CA MET A 429 13.85 2.84 24.40
C MET A 429 14.70 3.09 25.64
N TYR A 430 15.17 2.03 26.33
CA TYR A 430 16.04 2.14 27.51
C TYR A 430 17.32 2.93 27.24
N ARG A 431 17.94 2.68 26.08
CA ARG A 431 19.16 3.36 25.62
C ARG A 431 18.93 4.78 25.10
N GLY A 432 17.67 5.25 25.14
CA GLY A 432 17.27 6.60 24.76
C GLY A 432 17.16 6.83 23.25
N MET A 433 17.18 5.76 22.45
CA MET A 433 17.35 5.90 21.00
C MET A 433 16.04 6.10 20.25
N HIS A 434 14.90 5.67 20.81
CA HIS A 434 13.62 5.65 20.13
C HIS A 434 12.46 5.94 21.08
N HIS A 435 11.40 6.54 20.52
CA HIS A 435 10.14 6.76 21.20
C HIS A 435 9.24 5.51 21.14
N PRO A 436 8.32 5.29 22.09
CA PRO A 436 7.23 4.31 21.98
C PRO A 436 6.48 4.32 20.65
N SER A 437 6.19 5.48 20.07
CA SER A 437 5.52 5.54 18.76
C SER A 437 6.42 5.11 17.59
N ASP A 438 7.76 5.11 17.72
CA ASP A 438 8.66 4.52 16.73
C ASP A 438 8.48 2.98 16.67
N PHE A 439 8.14 2.34 17.79
CA PHE A 439 7.77 0.93 17.84
C PHE A 439 6.44 0.66 17.13
N ALA A 440 5.44 1.53 17.31
CA ALA A 440 4.19 1.43 16.55
C ALA A 440 4.41 1.58 15.04
N GLY A 441 5.32 2.49 14.63
CA GLY A 441 5.75 2.63 13.25
C GLY A 441 6.43 1.37 12.68
N ALA A 442 7.32 0.74 13.47
CA ALA A 442 7.94 -0.53 13.11
C ALA A 442 6.89 -1.65 12.95
N MET A 443 5.91 -1.72 13.84
CA MET A 443 4.82 -2.70 13.74
C MET A 443 3.95 -2.48 12.50
N LEU A 444 3.61 -1.24 12.18
CA LEU A 444 2.90 -0.88 10.95
C LEU A 444 3.68 -1.32 9.71
N LEU A 445 5.00 -1.05 9.68
CA LEU A 445 5.89 -1.48 8.60
C LEU A 445 5.82 -3.00 8.44
N THR A 446 6.07 -3.74 9.52
CA THR A 446 6.12 -5.21 9.47
C THR A 446 4.80 -5.82 9.01
N ILE A 447 3.68 -5.43 9.62
CA ILE A 447 2.36 -6.01 9.29
C ILE A 447 1.98 -5.70 7.84
N ALA A 448 2.14 -4.44 7.42
CA ALA A 448 1.72 -4.03 6.09
C ALA A 448 2.63 -4.64 5.01
N TRP A 449 3.95 -4.64 5.22
CA TRP A 449 4.90 -5.16 4.23
C TRP A 449 4.84 -6.68 4.11
N ILE A 450 4.83 -7.41 5.23
CA ILE A 450 4.65 -8.87 5.21
C ILE A 450 3.29 -9.23 4.61
N GLY A 451 2.24 -8.46 4.92
CA GLY A 451 0.91 -8.67 4.34
C GLY A 451 0.90 -8.56 2.81
N VAL A 452 1.56 -7.53 2.26
CA VAL A 452 1.76 -7.38 0.80
C VAL A 452 2.49 -8.59 0.23
N LEU A 453 3.64 -8.94 0.79
CA LEU A 453 4.45 -10.05 0.26
C LEU A 453 3.73 -11.40 0.40
N TRP A 454 2.94 -11.60 1.45
CA TRP A 454 2.16 -12.82 1.65
C TRP A 454 1.09 -12.99 0.58
N LEU A 455 0.36 -11.91 0.25
CA LEU A 455 -0.68 -11.92 -0.78
C LEU A 455 -0.09 -12.15 -2.18
N VAL A 456 1.05 -11.55 -2.47
CA VAL A 456 1.68 -11.59 -3.80
C VAL A 456 2.52 -12.85 -4.02
N LEU A 457 3.41 -13.20 -3.09
CA LEU A 457 4.34 -14.33 -3.27
C LEU A 457 3.74 -15.67 -2.87
N ARG A 458 2.70 -15.67 -2.02
CA ARG A 458 2.02 -16.87 -1.49
C ARG A 458 3.01 -17.99 -1.16
N PRO A 459 3.89 -17.79 -0.15
CA PRO A 459 5.03 -18.67 0.10
C PRO A 459 4.64 -20.13 0.42
N ASN A 460 3.36 -20.39 0.73
CA ASN A 460 2.84 -21.69 1.15
C ASN A 460 1.79 -22.27 0.19
N GLU A 461 1.65 -21.70 -1.02
CA GLU A 461 0.67 -22.17 -2.02
C GLU A 461 0.82 -23.66 -2.36
N GLU A 462 2.06 -24.16 -2.34
CA GLU A 462 2.38 -25.57 -2.59
C GLU A 462 1.73 -26.53 -1.59
N LEU A 463 1.64 -26.14 -0.32
CA LEU A 463 1.04 -26.98 0.73
C LEU A 463 -0.46 -27.15 0.50
N ARG A 464 -1.13 -26.13 -0.04
CA ARG A 464 -2.56 -26.19 -0.38
C ARG A 464 -2.85 -27.08 -1.58
N ALA A 465 -1.91 -27.16 -2.53
CA ALA A 465 -2.05 -28.00 -3.71
C ALA A 465 -1.88 -29.50 -3.38
N ASP A 466 -1.02 -29.83 -2.43
CA ASP A 466 -0.81 -31.21 -1.98
C ASP A 466 -1.98 -31.74 -1.14
N ASP A 467 -2.59 -30.91 -0.28
CA ASP A 467 -3.82 -31.27 0.46
C ASP A 467 -5.00 -31.53 -0.48
N GLY A 468 -5.16 -30.71 -1.53
CA GLY A 468 -6.20 -30.90 -2.55
C GLY A 468 -6.06 -32.21 -3.33
N ARG A 469 -4.83 -32.60 -3.70
CA ARG A 469 -4.57 -33.89 -4.37
C ARG A 469 -4.83 -35.09 -3.46
N ARG A 470 -4.47 -35.01 -2.18
CA ARG A 470 -4.75 -36.07 -1.20
C ARG A 470 -6.24 -36.25 -0.94
N ALA A 471 -7.01 -35.16 -0.91
CA ALA A 471 -8.45 -35.24 -0.80
C ALA A 471 -9.10 -35.89 -2.04
N ASP A 472 -8.65 -35.53 -3.24
CA ASP A 472 -9.20 -36.04 -4.51
C ASP A 472 -8.86 -37.53 -4.74
N THR A 473 -7.64 -37.95 -4.37
CA THR A 473 -7.25 -39.37 -4.37
C THR A 473 -7.98 -40.19 -3.33
N GLY A 474 -8.21 -39.65 -2.13
CA GLY A 474 -9.03 -40.31 -1.10
C GLY A 474 -10.47 -40.52 -1.55
N SER A 475 -11.08 -39.55 -2.22
CA SER A 475 -12.44 -39.70 -2.78
C SER A 475 -12.50 -40.63 -4.00
N GLN A 476 -11.43 -40.75 -4.78
CA GLN A 476 -11.36 -41.73 -5.88
C GLN A 476 -11.12 -43.15 -5.38
N GLU A 477 -10.30 -43.35 -4.34
CA GLU A 477 -10.13 -44.67 -3.69
C GLU A 477 -11.41 -45.12 -2.98
N GLU A 478 -12.15 -44.22 -2.30
CA GLU A 478 -13.47 -44.56 -1.71
C GLU A 478 -14.53 -44.89 -2.78
N ALA A 479 -14.38 -44.40 -4.02
CA ALA A 479 -15.27 -44.69 -5.14
C ALA A 479 -14.86 -45.90 -6.00
N THR A 480 -13.64 -46.44 -5.82
CA THR A 480 -13.11 -47.54 -6.65
C THR A 480 -12.78 -48.81 -5.88
N ASP A 481 -13.05 -48.86 -4.56
CA ASP A 481 -12.99 -50.09 -3.78
C ASP A 481 -14.35 -50.84 -3.79
N PRO A 482 -14.51 -51.94 -4.56
CA PRO A 482 -15.71 -52.76 -4.54
C PRO A 482 -15.82 -53.63 -3.26
N THR A 483 -14.89 -53.50 -2.31
CA THR A 483 -14.86 -54.28 -1.05
C THR A 483 -15.08 -53.46 0.22
N SER A 484 -15.38 -52.16 0.09
CA SER A 484 -15.84 -51.38 1.24
C SER A 484 -17.22 -51.89 1.67
N PRO A 485 -17.40 -52.37 2.92
CA PRO A 485 -18.71 -52.81 3.38
C PRO A 485 -19.65 -51.62 3.27
N GLU A 486 -20.77 -51.82 2.56
CA GLU A 486 -21.87 -50.88 2.50
C GLU A 486 -21.97 -50.13 3.82
N ARG A 487 -21.78 -48.80 3.78
CA ARG A 487 -22.32 -47.94 4.83
C ARG A 487 -23.82 -48.18 4.78
N THR A 488 -24.25 -49.14 5.59
CA THR A 488 -25.61 -49.27 6.06
C THR A 488 -26.03 -47.86 6.46
N THR A 489 -26.90 -47.29 5.62
CA THR A 489 -27.84 -46.27 6.08
C THR A 489 -28.27 -46.70 7.47
N PRO A 490 -28.21 -45.84 8.51
CA PRO A 490 -28.67 -46.26 9.83
C PRO A 490 -30.15 -46.60 9.66
N GLN A 491 -30.45 -47.89 9.52
CA GLN A 491 -31.80 -48.40 9.62
C GLN A 491 -32.23 -48.03 11.03
N ARG A 492 -33.27 -47.20 11.10
CA ARG A 492 -33.99 -46.91 12.32
C ARG A 492 -34.24 -48.25 13.02
N PRO A 493 -33.89 -48.41 14.31
CA PRO A 493 -34.19 -49.62 15.06
C PRO A 493 -35.65 -50.02 14.85
N ALA A 494 -35.93 -51.27 14.48
CA ALA A 494 -37.31 -51.76 14.28
C ALA A 494 -38.21 -51.56 15.52
N GLU A 495 -37.60 -51.40 16.70
CA GLU A 495 -38.28 -51.04 17.95
C GLU A 495 -38.90 -49.63 17.92
N LEU A 496 -38.32 -48.68 17.16
CA LEU A 496 -38.88 -47.32 17.02
C LEU A 496 -40.05 -47.27 16.03
N ASP A 497 -40.03 -48.08 14.97
CA ASP A 497 -41.17 -48.18 14.04
C ASP A 497 -42.35 -48.92 14.70
N GLN A 498 -42.11 -49.89 15.59
CA GLN A 498 -43.15 -50.49 16.42
C GLN A 498 -43.74 -49.51 17.44
N LEU A 499 -42.91 -48.64 18.03
CA LEU A 499 -43.36 -47.60 18.96
C LEU A 499 -44.22 -46.54 18.26
N ASP A 500 -43.82 -46.12 17.05
CA ASP A 500 -44.57 -45.16 16.22
C ASP A 500 -45.92 -45.77 15.77
N ASP A 501 -45.98 -47.07 15.45
CA ASP A 501 -47.21 -47.79 15.09
C ASP A 501 -48.16 -48.02 16.28
N GLU A 502 -47.62 -48.24 17.49
CA GLU A 502 -48.42 -48.32 18.71
C GLU A 502 -48.96 -46.94 19.14
N LEU A 503 -48.14 -45.89 19.04
CA LEU A 503 -48.58 -44.51 19.28
C LEU A 503 -49.63 -44.05 18.26
N ALA A 504 -49.48 -44.42 16.99
CA ALA A 504 -50.46 -44.12 15.94
C ALA A 504 -51.74 -44.97 16.08
N ARG A 505 -51.70 -46.13 16.73
CA ARG A 505 -52.91 -46.91 17.09
C ARG A 505 -53.61 -46.33 18.31
N ALA A 506 -52.88 -45.89 19.32
CA ALA A 506 -53.43 -45.24 20.51
C ALA A 506 -54.09 -43.88 20.19
N ALA A 507 -53.51 -43.11 19.26
CA ALA A 507 -54.08 -41.84 18.80
C ALA A 507 -55.32 -41.98 17.90
N ARG A 508 -55.73 -43.20 17.54
CA ARG A 508 -56.95 -43.50 16.76
C ARG A 508 -58.07 -44.13 17.59
N SER A 509 -57.83 -44.34 18.90
CA SER A 509 -58.79 -44.94 19.84
C SER A 509 -59.31 -43.98 20.92
N ASP A 510 -58.97 -42.69 20.85
CA ASP A 510 -59.61 -41.57 21.54
C ASP A 510 -60.17 -40.60 20.48
#